data_AF-A0A7S0T192-F1
#
_entry.id   AF-A0A7S0T192-F1
#
_cell.length_a   1.000
_cell.length_b   1.000
_cell.length_c   1.000
_cell.angle_alpha   90.00
_cell.angle_beta   90.00
_cell.angle_gamma   90.00
#
_symmetry.space_group_name_H-M   'P 1'
#
loop_
_entity.id
_entity.type
_entity.pdbx_description
1 polymer ?
#
loop_
_entity_poly.entity_id
_entity_poly.type
_entity_poly.pdbx_seq_one_letter_code
_entity_poly.pdbx_strand_id
1 'polypeptide(L)'
;ALGCPHCGRSCSARHAAKHEEACSERRVQCERCGAKVLARRMPDHEEHHCGQGLFLCEFAKYGCTDRGSRTELDAHCEEDAPRHLRLVMLAVEGVNATYKSWYAEVDGVRNAMVGHVTVSARDIEAAAAEVRRVEAAGRTEVEKLRVGLADLRAYYEEE
;
A
#
# COMPACT_ATOMS: atom_id res chain seq x y z
N ALA A 1 -55.97 -27.81 -5.47
CA ALA A 1 -54.81 -27.34 -4.69
C ALA A 1 -54.71 -25.84 -4.85
N LEU A 2 -54.38 -25.09 -3.80
CA LEU A 2 -54.20 -23.63 -3.84
C LEU A 2 -52.70 -23.32 -3.91
N GLY A 3 -52.30 -22.37 -4.74
CA GLY A 3 -50.91 -21.90 -4.82
C GLY A 3 -50.61 -20.87 -3.74
N CYS A 4 -49.44 -20.97 -3.10
CA CYS A 4 -48.97 -19.95 -2.16
C CYS A 4 -48.64 -18.64 -2.91
N PRO A 5 -49.14 -17.47 -2.46
CA PRO A 5 -48.87 -16.18 -3.11
C PRO A 5 -47.40 -15.73 -3.00
N HIS A 6 -46.61 -16.31 -2.09
CA HIS A 6 -45.22 -15.92 -1.84
C HIS A 6 -44.19 -16.84 -2.52
N CYS A 7 -44.45 -18.14 -2.65
CA CYS A 7 -43.50 -19.10 -3.21
C CYS A 7 -44.05 -19.93 -4.38
N GLY A 8 -45.32 -19.77 -4.74
CA GLY A 8 -45.96 -20.49 -5.86
C GLY A 8 -46.21 -21.98 -5.62
N ARG A 9 -45.84 -22.53 -4.46
CA ARG A 9 -46.01 -23.97 -4.15
C ARG A 9 -47.49 -24.33 -4.01
N SER A 10 -47.89 -25.45 -4.62
CA SER A 10 -49.25 -25.97 -4.49
C SER A 10 -49.45 -26.65 -3.14
N CYS A 11 -50.48 -26.23 -2.41
CA CYS A 11 -50.84 -26.75 -1.09
C CYS A 11 -52.31 -27.21 -1.09
N SER A 12 -52.64 -28.19 -0.25
CA SER A 12 -54.04 -28.54 -0.01
C SER A 12 -54.76 -27.34 0.63
N ALA A 13 -56.02 -27.09 0.28
CA ALA A 13 -56.75 -25.92 0.76
C ALA A 13 -56.77 -25.79 2.29
N ARG A 14 -56.83 -26.92 3.01
CA ARG A 14 -56.77 -26.97 4.48
C ARG A 14 -55.44 -26.52 5.08
N HIS A 15 -54.34 -26.62 4.34
CA HIS A 15 -52.99 -26.29 4.79
C HIS A 15 -52.45 -25.00 4.15
N ALA A 16 -53.19 -24.36 3.26
CA ALA A 16 -52.76 -23.16 2.56
C ALA A 16 -52.45 -22.00 3.54
N ALA A 17 -53.34 -21.74 4.50
CA ALA A 17 -53.14 -20.70 5.52
C ALA A 17 -51.90 -20.97 6.40
N LYS A 18 -51.74 -22.21 6.88
CA LYS A 18 -50.57 -22.61 7.69
C LYS A 18 -49.26 -22.49 6.91
N HIS A 19 -49.29 -22.81 5.62
CA HIS A 19 -48.12 -22.69 4.76
C HIS A 19 -47.77 -21.23 4.49
N GLU A 20 -48.76 -20.36 4.27
CA GLU A 20 -48.56 -18.93 4.04
C GLU A 20 -47.89 -18.25 5.24
N GLU A 21 -48.34 -18.56 6.47
CA GLU A 21 -47.72 -18.07 7.71
C GLU A 21 -46.26 -18.52 7.86
N ALA A 22 -45.94 -19.77 7.51
CA ALA A 22 -44.59 -20.33 7.63
C ALA A 22 -43.76 -20.22 6.33
N CYS A 23 -44.22 -19.46 5.33
CA CYS A 23 -43.56 -19.43 4.04
C CYS A 23 -42.22 -18.69 4.12
N SER A 24 -41.14 -19.38 3.73
CA SER A 24 -39.77 -18.86 3.73
C SER A 24 -39.55 -17.65 2.82
N GLU A 25 -40.38 -17.52 1.78
CA GLU A 25 -40.37 -16.40 0.82
C GLU A 25 -41.31 -15.25 1.22
N ARG A 26 -42.03 -15.38 2.35
CA ARG A 26 -42.84 -14.28 2.89
C ARG A 26 -41.93 -13.15 3.36
N ARG A 27 -42.27 -11.91 3.01
CA ARG A 27 -41.60 -10.73 3.57
C ARG A 27 -42.21 -10.41 4.94
N VAL A 28 -41.37 -10.43 5.97
CA VAL A 28 -41.72 -10.07 7.34
C VAL A 28 -40.98 -8.78 7.72
N GLN A 29 -41.59 -7.99 8.59
CA GLN A 29 -40.97 -6.77 9.09
C GLN A 29 -40.05 -7.12 10.26
N CYS A 30 -38.80 -6.68 10.22
CA CYS A 30 -37.90 -6.80 11.36
C CYS A 30 -38.40 -5.90 12.49
N GLU A 31 -38.62 -6.47 13.68
CA GLU A 31 -39.08 -5.71 14.85
C GLU A 31 -38.01 -4.75 15.39
N ARG A 32 -36.74 -4.98 15.07
CA ARG A 32 -35.60 -4.19 15.56
C ARG A 32 -35.25 -3.00 14.68
N CYS A 33 -35.31 -3.15 13.35
CA CYS A 33 -34.95 -2.08 12.40
C CYS A 33 -36.09 -1.65 11.47
N GLY A 34 -37.26 -2.28 11.54
CA GLY A 34 -38.43 -1.96 10.71
C GLY A 34 -38.32 -2.36 9.24
N ALA A 35 -37.19 -2.93 8.79
CA ALA A 35 -36.97 -3.32 7.39
C ALA A 35 -37.81 -4.56 6.99
N LYS A 36 -38.31 -4.57 5.75
CA LYS A 36 -39.03 -5.73 5.18
C LYS A 36 -38.04 -6.74 4.60
N VAL A 37 -37.81 -7.84 5.33
CA VAL A 37 -36.83 -8.88 4.98
C VAL A 37 -37.57 -10.20 4.70
N LEU A 38 -37.01 -11.05 3.83
CA LEU A 38 -37.56 -12.40 3.63
C LEU A 38 -37.40 -13.21 4.92
N ALA A 39 -38.43 -13.97 5.31
CA ALA A 39 -38.42 -14.77 6.54
C ALA A 39 -37.17 -15.68 6.63
N ARG A 40 -36.76 -16.31 5.52
CA ARG A 40 -35.54 -17.13 5.47
C ARG A 40 -34.22 -16.37 5.68
N ARG A 41 -34.20 -15.06 5.39
CA ARG A 41 -33.02 -14.19 5.53
C ARG A 41 -33.05 -13.37 6.82
N MET A 42 -34.07 -13.53 7.66
CA MET A 42 -34.16 -12.81 8.92
C MET A 42 -32.99 -13.11 9.88
N PRO A 43 -32.48 -14.35 10.03
CA PRO A 43 -31.35 -14.63 10.90
C PRO A 43 -30.05 -13.99 10.42
N ASP A 44 -29.75 -14.12 9.12
CA ASP A 44 -28.60 -13.48 8.47
C ASP A 44 -28.71 -11.95 8.53
N HIS A 45 -29.92 -11.43 8.37
CA HIS A 45 -30.19 -10.03 8.62
C HIS A 45 -29.92 -9.68 10.09
N GLU A 46 -30.47 -10.39 11.06
CA GLU A 46 -30.27 -10.16 12.50
C GLU A 46 -28.80 -10.16 12.93
N GLU A 47 -27.98 -10.97 12.28
CA GLU A 47 -26.55 -11.15 12.54
C GLU A 47 -25.67 -10.11 11.82
N HIS A 48 -25.92 -9.86 10.52
CA HIS A 48 -25.02 -9.08 9.67
C HIS A 48 -25.59 -7.73 9.19
N HIS A 49 -26.90 -7.52 9.27
CA HIS A 49 -27.59 -6.41 8.58
C HIS A 49 -28.66 -5.68 9.41
N CYS A 50 -29.03 -6.20 10.58
CA CYS A 50 -30.06 -5.70 11.46
C CYS A 50 -29.37 -4.85 12.51
N GLY A 51 -29.52 -3.55 12.38
CA GLY A 51 -28.99 -2.59 13.34
C GLY A 51 -29.67 -2.73 14.70
N GLN A 52 -29.14 -3.57 15.59
CA GLN A 52 -28.92 -3.13 16.96
C GLN A 52 -27.49 -2.62 17.20
N GLY A 53 -26.60 -2.70 16.21
CA GLY A 53 -25.32 -2.02 16.20
C GLY A 53 -25.36 -0.87 15.22
N LEU A 54 -25.32 0.37 15.74
CA LEU A 54 -25.22 1.60 14.95
C LEU A 54 -24.13 1.47 13.87
N PHE A 55 -24.44 1.79 12.62
CA PHE A 55 -23.43 1.88 11.56
C PHE A 55 -22.49 3.03 11.86
N LEU A 56 -21.23 2.95 11.42
CA LEU A 56 -20.30 4.07 11.47
C LEU A 56 -20.53 4.97 10.25
N CYS A 57 -20.34 6.28 10.43
CA CYS A 57 -20.24 7.20 9.30
C CYS A 57 -19.13 6.76 8.32
N GLU A 58 -19.35 6.95 7.01
CA GLU A 58 -18.37 6.59 5.97
C GLU A 58 -17.03 7.34 6.10
N PHE A 59 -17.05 8.51 6.74
CA PHE A 59 -15.88 9.33 7.06
C PHE A 59 -15.19 8.91 8.36
N ALA A 60 -15.59 7.79 8.99
CA ALA A 60 -14.95 7.30 10.22
C ALA A 60 -13.45 7.03 10.04
N LYS A 61 -13.02 6.60 8.84
CA LYS A 61 -11.60 6.43 8.48
C LYS A 61 -10.77 7.73 8.54
N TYR A 62 -11.44 8.89 8.50
CA TYR A 62 -10.82 10.21 8.62
C TYR A 62 -11.05 10.85 10.00
N GLY A 63 -11.67 10.13 10.95
CA GLY A 63 -11.86 10.57 12.33
C GLY A 63 -13.28 10.97 12.71
N CYS A 64 -14.29 10.72 11.87
CA CYS A 64 -15.68 10.90 12.26
C CYS A 64 -16.11 9.81 13.27
N THR A 65 -16.76 10.19 14.37
CA THR A 65 -17.17 9.26 15.44
C THR A 65 -18.65 8.92 15.42
N ASP A 66 -19.42 9.54 14.52
CA ASP A 66 -20.87 9.44 14.48
C ASP A 66 -21.33 8.05 14.07
N ARG A 67 -22.41 7.61 14.74
CA ARG A 67 -23.00 6.30 14.53
C ARG A 67 -24.52 6.39 14.50
N GLY A 68 -25.16 5.65 13.61
CA GLY A 68 -26.61 5.74 13.42
C GLY A 68 -27.19 4.60 12.60
N SER A 69 -28.51 4.63 12.43
CA SER A 69 -29.16 3.92 11.32
C SER A 69 -28.71 4.52 9.98
N ARG A 70 -28.98 3.82 8.88
CA ARG A 70 -28.58 4.29 7.55
C ARG A 70 -29.22 5.63 7.18
N THR A 71 -30.50 5.80 7.49
CA THR A 71 -31.23 7.05 7.23
C THR A 71 -30.71 8.22 8.06
N GLU A 72 -30.31 7.99 9.31
CA GLU A 72 -29.71 9.03 10.15
C GLU A 72 -28.31 9.41 9.66
N LEU A 73 -27.51 8.43 9.21
CA LEU A 73 -26.19 8.69 8.65
C LEU A 73 -26.23 9.38 7.29
N ASP A 74 -27.22 9.07 6.44
CA ASP A 74 -27.38 9.73 5.16
C ASP A 74 -27.68 11.23 5.36
N ALA A 75 -28.62 11.57 6.25
CA ALA A 75 -28.91 12.96 6.62
C ALA A 75 -27.70 13.65 7.27
N HIS A 76 -27.03 12.96 8.20
CA HIS A 76 -25.79 13.43 8.81
C HIS A 76 -24.70 13.74 7.77
N CYS A 77 -24.49 12.87 6.78
CA CYS A 77 -23.48 13.09 5.74
C CYS A 77 -23.78 14.33 4.89
N GLU A 78 -25.06 14.61 4.63
CA GLU A 78 -25.49 15.81 3.91
C GLU A 78 -25.30 17.09 4.74
N GLU A 79 -25.68 17.07 6.02
CA GLU A 79 -25.59 18.24 6.91
C GLU A 79 -24.14 18.55 7.34
N ASP A 80 -23.33 17.52 7.60
CA ASP A 80 -21.96 17.62 8.09
C ASP A 80 -20.88 17.57 6.99
N ALA A 81 -21.26 17.67 5.71
CA ALA A 81 -20.31 17.66 4.59
C ALA A 81 -19.11 18.63 4.77
N PRO A 82 -19.28 19.89 5.26
CA PRO A 82 -18.15 20.78 5.51
C PRO A 82 -17.20 20.28 6.61
N ARG A 83 -17.72 19.58 7.62
CA ARG A 83 -16.91 18.98 8.69
C ARG A 83 -16.14 17.79 8.15
N HIS A 84 -16.80 16.93 7.37
CA HIS A 84 -16.17 15.80 6.69
C HIS A 84 -15.04 16.26 5.75
N LEU A 85 -15.25 17.33 4.98
CA LEU A 85 -14.22 17.89 4.10
C LEU A 85 -12.98 18.34 4.89
N ARG A 86 -13.16 18.99 6.05
CA ARG A 86 -12.03 19.38 6.92
C ARG A 86 -11.24 18.17 7.43
N LEU A 87 -11.93 17.10 7.84
CA LEU A 87 -11.28 15.85 8.26
C LEU A 87 -10.45 15.24 7.12
N VAL A 88 -11.00 15.23 5.91
CA VAL A 88 -10.29 14.75 4.72
C VAL A 88 -9.08 15.64 4.40
N MET A 89 -9.23 16.96 4.47
CA MET A 89 -8.11 17.90 4.25
C MET A 89 -6.97 17.67 5.25
N LEU A 90 -7.28 17.50 6.53
CA LEU A 90 -6.28 17.18 7.55
C LEU A 90 -5.56 15.85 7.26
N ALA A 91 -6.30 14.83 6.84
CA ALA A 91 -5.70 13.55 6.45
C ALA A 91 -4.78 13.70 5.22
N VAL A 92 -5.20 14.48 4.21
CA VAL A 92 -4.40 14.78 3.01
C VAL A 92 -3.13 15.57 3.36
N GLU A 93 -3.22 16.54 4.26
CA GLU A 93 -2.06 17.29 4.77
C GLU A 93 -1.06 16.37 5.47
N GLY A 94 -1.55 15.44 6.29
CA GLY A 94 -0.72 14.41 6.93
C GLY A 94 0.01 13.55 5.91
N VAL A 95 -0.70 13.05 4.89
CA VAL A 95 -0.07 12.28 3.81
C VAL A 95 0.95 13.12 3.05
N ASN A 96 0.64 14.37 2.72
CA ASN A 96 1.57 15.26 2.03
C ASN A 96 2.85 15.53 2.84
N ALA A 97 2.75 15.66 4.17
CA ALA A 97 3.91 15.78 5.04
C ALA A 97 4.79 14.51 5.01
N THR A 98 4.19 13.33 5.13
CA THR A 98 4.93 12.05 5.03
C THR A 98 5.61 11.88 3.67
N TYR A 99 4.92 12.25 2.58
CA TYR A 99 5.43 12.18 1.23
C TYR A 99 6.64 13.11 1.01
N LYS A 100 6.59 14.33 1.55
CA LYS A 100 7.72 15.26 1.54
C LYS A 100 8.93 14.70 2.30
N SER A 101 8.71 14.09 3.47
CA SER A 101 9.79 13.44 4.24
C SER A 101 10.43 12.31 3.44
N TRP A 102 9.61 11.43 2.88
CA TRP A 102 10.07 10.31 2.07
C TRP A 102 10.90 10.78 0.88
N TYR A 103 10.47 11.82 0.17
CA TYR A 103 11.28 12.37 -0.92
C TYR A 103 12.59 12.97 -0.46
N ALA A 104 12.61 13.67 0.68
CA ALA A 104 13.86 14.17 1.24
C ALA A 104 14.84 13.05 1.59
N GLU A 105 14.35 11.92 2.10
CA GLU A 105 15.15 10.72 2.38
C GLU A 105 15.70 10.10 1.09
N VAL A 106 14.86 9.90 0.08
CA VAL A 106 15.27 9.39 -1.24
C VAL A 106 16.33 10.29 -1.87
N ASP A 107 16.13 11.60 -1.81
CA ASP A 107 17.08 12.59 -2.31
C ASP A 107 18.39 12.56 -1.52
N GLY A 108 18.32 12.38 -0.21
CA GLY A 108 19.47 12.16 0.66
C GLY A 108 20.30 10.95 0.22
N VAL A 109 19.66 9.80 0.00
CA VAL A 109 20.32 8.58 -0.47
C VAL A 109 20.95 8.78 -1.85
N ARG A 110 20.21 9.38 -2.79
CA ARG A 110 20.71 9.69 -4.13
C ARG A 110 21.95 10.59 -4.07
N ASN A 111 21.91 11.66 -3.28
CA ASN A 111 23.01 12.60 -3.15
C ASN A 111 24.24 11.95 -2.49
N ALA A 112 24.03 11.11 -1.47
CA ALA A 112 25.10 10.34 -0.84
C ALA A 112 25.76 9.37 -1.83
N MET A 113 24.95 8.66 -2.63
CA MET A 113 25.45 7.76 -3.68
C MET A 113 26.28 8.50 -4.72
N VAL A 114 25.80 9.65 -5.21
CA VAL A 114 26.56 10.51 -6.14
C VAL A 114 27.87 10.96 -5.50
N GLY A 115 27.85 11.35 -4.22
CA GLY A 115 29.06 11.66 -3.46
C GLY A 115 30.06 10.49 -3.43
N HIS A 116 29.61 9.29 -3.10
CA HIS A 116 30.46 8.10 -3.08
C HIS A 116 31.04 7.76 -4.45
N VAL A 117 30.23 7.81 -5.51
CA VAL A 117 30.68 7.52 -6.87
C VAL A 117 31.73 8.55 -7.33
N THR A 118 31.50 9.83 -7.05
CA THR A 118 32.45 10.89 -7.44
C THR A 118 33.77 10.80 -6.69
N VAL A 119 33.76 10.49 -5.39
CA VAL A 119 34.99 10.25 -4.62
C VAL A 119 35.71 9.01 -5.13
N SER A 120 35.00 7.90 -5.31
CA SER A 120 35.59 6.65 -5.81
C SER A 120 36.21 6.82 -7.19
N ALA A 121 35.57 7.60 -8.09
CA ALA A 121 36.13 7.91 -9.40
C ALA A 121 37.46 8.67 -9.30
N ARG A 122 37.55 9.66 -8.40
CA ARG A 122 38.80 10.40 -8.14
C ARG A 122 39.90 9.49 -7.59
N ASP A 123 39.55 8.61 -6.66
CA ASP A 123 40.51 7.66 -6.08
C ASP A 123 41.03 6.67 -7.13
N ILE A 124 40.16 6.19 -8.02
CA ILE A 124 40.53 5.35 -9.16
C ILE A 124 41.49 6.10 -10.10
N GLU A 125 41.19 7.35 -10.45
CA GLU A 125 42.04 8.17 -11.31
C GLU A 125 43.42 8.41 -10.67
N ALA A 126 43.46 8.72 -9.37
CA ALA A 126 44.70 8.92 -8.62
C ALA A 126 45.53 7.63 -8.55
N ALA A 127 44.91 6.49 -8.24
CA ALA A 127 45.57 5.20 -8.23
C ALA A 127 46.12 4.85 -9.61
N ALA A 128 45.35 5.08 -10.68
CA ALA A 128 45.80 4.84 -12.05
C ALA A 128 46.99 5.73 -12.44
N ALA A 129 47.03 6.97 -11.98
CA ALA A 129 48.18 7.86 -12.19
C ALA A 129 49.44 7.36 -11.49
N GLU A 130 49.30 6.88 -10.25
CA GLU A 130 50.42 6.33 -9.49
C GLU A 130 50.95 5.03 -10.10
N VAL A 131 50.06 4.14 -10.54
CA VAL A 131 50.46 2.92 -11.28
C VAL A 131 51.29 3.30 -12.52
N ARG A 132 50.83 4.26 -13.33
CA ARG A 132 51.59 4.73 -14.51
C ARG A 132 52.97 5.28 -14.11
N ARG A 133 53.07 6.00 -13.00
CA ARG A 133 54.33 6.56 -12.49
C ARG A 133 55.30 5.44 -12.08
N VAL A 134 54.82 4.47 -11.31
CA VAL A 134 55.61 3.32 -10.84
C VAL A 134 56.09 2.48 -12.02
N GLU A 135 55.21 2.20 -12.98
CA GLU A 135 55.58 1.46 -14.18
C GLU A 135 56.63 2.20 -15.03
N ALA A 136 56.50 3.52 -15.18
CA ALA A 136 57.48 4.32 -15.92
C ALA A 136 58.86 4.30 -15.23
N ALA A 137 58.89 4.49 -13.91
CA ALA A 137 60.12 4.40 -13.14
C ALA A 137 60.75 3.01 -13.23
N GLY A 138 59.94 1.95 -13.10
CA GLY A 138 60.38 0.56 -13.24
C GLY A 138 60.97 0.27 -14.62
N ARG A 139 60.33 0.74 -15.70
CA ARG A 139 60.87 0.62 -17.06
C ARG A 139 62.24 1.28 -17.20
N THR A 140 62.40 2.48 -16.66
CA THR A 140 63.69 3.20 -16.69
C THR A 140 64.78 2.46 -15.93
N GLU A 141 64.49 1.93 -14.74
CA GLU A 141 65.48 1.17 -13.96
C GLU A 141 65.86 -0.15 -14.64
N VAL A 142 64.89 -0.88 -15.20
CA VAL A 142 65.18 -2.09 -15.98
C VAL A 142 66.09 -1.79 -17.17
N GLU A 143 65.87 -0.66 -17.86
CA GLU A 143 66.72 -0.26 -18.97
C GLU A 143 68.15 0.07 -18.53
N LYS A 144 68.32 0.83 -17.43
CA LYS A 144 69.64 1.10 -16.85
C LYS A 144 70.39 -0.17 -16.48
N LEU A 145 69.70 -1.13 -15.85
CA LEU A 145 70.31 -2.41 -15.48
C LEU A 145 70.71 -3.22 -16.71
N ARG A 146 69.92 -3.20 -17.78
CA ARG A 146 70.26 -3.86 -19.06
C ARG A 146 71.50 -3.27 -19.70
N VAL A 147 71.59 -1.94 -19.76
CA VAL A 147 72.77 -1.24 -20.30
C VAL A 147 74.00 -1.56 -19.45
N GLY A 148 73.90 -1.40 -18.12
CA GLY A 148 75.03 -1.70 -17.23
C GLY A 148 75.49 -3.17 -17.29
N LEU A 149 74.57 -4.11 -17.48
CA LEU A 149 74.93 -5.52 -17.68
C LEU A 149 75.63 -5.75 -19.02
N ALA A 150 75.20 -5.07 -20.09
CA ALA A 150 75.86 -5.14 -21.39
C ALA A 150 77.28 -4.55 -21.34
N ASP A 151 77.46 -3.40 -20.68
CA ASP A 151 78.78 -2.77 -20.49
C ASP A 151 79.73 -3.68 -19.71
N LEU A 152 79.25 -4.28 -18.61
CA LEU A 152 80.04 -5.22 -17.80
C LEU A 152 80.45 -6.45 -18.63
N ARG A 153 79.53 -6.95 -19.45
CA ARG A 153 79.81 -8.08 -20.34
C ARG A 153 80.87 -7.73 -21.38
N ALA A 154 80.78 -6.55 -22.00
CA ALA A 154 81.78 -6.09 -22.97
C ALA A 154 83.17 -5.97 -22.32
N TYR A 155 83.25 -5.41 -21.10
CA TYR A 155 84.51 -5.29 -20.37
C TYR A 155 85.23 -6.65 -20.18
N TYR A 156 84.50 -7.70 -19.82
CA TYR A 156 85.09 -9.03 -19.59
C TYR A 156 85.26 -9.89 -20.84
N GLU A 157 84.65 -9.53 -21.98
CA GLU A 157 84.85 -10.22 -23.27
C GLU A 157 86.06 -9.66 -24.06
N GLU A 158 86.61 -8.50 -23.65
CA GLU A 158 87.78 -7.85 -24.26
C GLU A 158 89.14 -8.15 -23.56
N GLU A 159 89.13 -8.82 -22.38
CA GLU A 159 90.32 -9.39 -21.69
C GLU A 159 90.58 -10.84 -22.08
#